data_AF-A0A956V6X2-F1
#
_entry.id   AF-A0A956V6X2-F1
#
_cell.length_a   1.000
_cell.length_b   1.000
_cell.length_c   1.000
_cell.angle_alpha   90.00
_cell.angle_beta   90.00
_cell.angle_gamma   90.00
#
_symmetry.space_group_name_H-M   'P 1'
#
loop_
_entity.id
_entity.type
_entity.pdbx_description
1 polymer ?
#
loop_
_entity_poly.entity_id
_entity_poly.type
_entity_poly.pdbx_seq_one_letter_code
_entity_poly.pdbx_strand_id
1 'polypeptide(L)' 'MKKVRPFEVISKRRKGYPSETQVKRGLRVIHGNKELLEQLGRNDLCPCNSGRRF' A
#
# COMPACT_ATOMS: atom_id res chain seq x y z
N MET A 1 -14.25 -17.75 28.41
CA MET A 1 -14.58 -18.48 27.16
C MET A 1 -13.97 -17.73 25.98
N LYS A 2 -13.08 -18.34 25.18
CA LYS A 2 -12.48 -17.68 24.02
C LYS A 2 -13.47 -17.72 22.86
N LYS A 3 -13.97 -16.55 22.42
CA LYS A 3 -14.79 -16.43 21.20
C LYS A 3 -13.96 -16.81 19.99
N VAL A 4 -14.33 -17.90 19.32
CA VAL A 4 -13.76 -18.29 18.02
C VAL A 4 -14.28 -17.30 16.98
N ARG A 5 -13.36 -16.54 16.37
CA ARG A 5 -13.71 -15.63 15.28
C ARG A 5 -13.51 -16.38 13.96
N PRO A 6 -14.40 -16.21 12.96
CA PRO A 6 -14.26 -16.85 11.66
C PRO A 6 -13.00 -16.41 10.90
N PHE A 7 -12.36 -15.32 11.32
CA PHE A 7 -11.07 -14.85 10.84
C PHE A 7 -10.19 -14.43 12.02
N GLU A 8 -8.89 -14.69 11.91
CA GLU A 8 -7.90 -14.15 12.84
C GLU A 8 -7.67 -12.67 12.57
N VAL A 9 -7.83 -11.83 13.60
CA VAL A 9 -7.50 -10.41 13.49
C VAL A 9 -5.97 -10.29 13.42
N ILE A 10 -5.44 -10.26 12.20
CA ILE A 10 -4.04 -9.92 11.96
C ILE A 10 -3.82 -8.45 12.33
N SER A 11 -3.01 -8.21 13.35
CA SER A 11 -2.74 -6.89 13.93
C SER A 11 -1.81 -6.03 13.06
N LYS A 12 -2.03 -6.00 11.74
CA LYS A 12 -1.21 -5.27 10.75
C LYS A 12 -1.04 -3.79 11.13
N ARG A 13 -2.09 -3.15 11.65
CA ARG A 13 -2.01 -1.76 12.16
C ARG A 13 -1.21 -1.62 13.46
N ARG A 14 -1.27 -2.62 14.36
CA ARG A 14 -0.57 -2.58 15.66
C ARG A 14 0.92 -2.90 15.54
N LYS A 15 1.29 -3.69 14.53
CA LYS A 15 2.66 -4.13 14.27
C LYS A 15 3.48 -3.13 13.46
N GLY A 16 2.93 -1.96 13.13
CA GLY A 16 3.66 -0.92 12.40
C GLY A 16 4.18 -1.41 11.04
N TYR A 17 3.36 -2.13 10.28
CA TYR A 17 3.71 -2.42 8.88
C TYR A 17 4.02 -1.09 8.17
N PRO A 18 5.04 -1.04 7.30
CA PRO A 18 5.52 0.22 6.72
C PRO A 18 4.33 0.97 6.16
N SER A 19 4.11 2.17 6.70
CA SER A 19 3.05 3.06 6.22
C SER A 19 3.23 3.26 4.73
N GLU A 20 2.15 3.46 3.98
CA GLU A 20 2.22 3.76 2.54
C GLU A 20 3.21 4.90 2.23
N THR A 21 3.47 5.76 3.22
CA THR A 21 4.49 6.82 3.21
C THR A 21 5.94 6.35 3.07
N GLN A 22 6.28 5.15 3.53
CA GLN A 22 7.63 4.56 3.44
C GLN A 22 7.75 3.55 2.29
N VAL A 23 6.73 3.42 1.45
CA VAL A 23 6.80 2.59 0.26
C VAL A 23 7.75 3.25 -0.73
N LYS A 24 8.73 2.48 -1.19
CA LYS A 24 9.75 2.96 -2.14
C LYS A 24 9.08 3.20 -3.51
N ARG A 25 9.32 4.37 -4.10
CA ARG A 25 8.75 4.82 -5.38
C ARG A 25 9.57 4.39 -6.60
N GLY A 26 8.98 4.49 -7.79
CA GLY A 26 9.59 4.17 -9.09
C GLY A 26 9.62 2.67 -9.47
N LEU A 27 10.07 2.39 -10.71
CA LEU A 27 10.13 1.05 -11.29
C LEU A 27 11.09 0.14 -10.52
N ARG A 28 10.62 -1.05 -10.13
CA ARG A 28 11.41 -2.01 -9.36
C ARG A 28 11.22 -3.42 -9.88
N VAL A 29 12.30 -4.19 -9.98
CA VAL A 29 12.24 -5.64 -10.23
C VAL A 29 12.71 -6.36 -8.97
N ILE A 30 11.80 -7.10 -8.32
CA ILE A 30 12.12 -7.91 -7.14
C ILE A 30 12.24 -9.37 -7.58
N HIS A 31 13.18 -10.11 -6.97
CA HIS A 31 13.43 -11.53 -7.25
C HIS A 31 13.74 -11.83 -8.74
N GLY A 32 14.26 -10.84 -9.47
CA GLY A 32 14.70 -10.99 -10.86
C GLY A 32 13.58 -11.01 -11.91
N ASN A 33 12.31 -11.11 -11.51
CA ASN A 33 11.18 -11.22 -12.44
C ASN A 33 9.90 -10.50 -12.02
N LYS A 34 9.81 -9.97 -10.80
CA LYS A 34 8.60 -9.29 -10.32
C LYS A 34 8.72 -7.79 -10.50
N GLU A 35 8.14 -7.28 -11.58
CA GLU A 35 8.01 -5.84 -11.81
C GLU A 35 6.96 -5.24 -10.87
N LEU A 36 7.38 -4.23 -10.11
CA LEU A 36 6.50 -3.35 -9.35
C LEU A 36 6.45 -2.02 -10.07
N LEU A 37 5.27 -1.69 -10.56
CA LEU A 37 4.94 -0.38 -11.10
C LEU A 37 4.26 0.44 -10.01
N GLU A 38 4.63 1.71 -9.93
CA GLU A 38 3.98 2.66 -9.04
C GLU A 38 2.53 2.86 -9.53
N GLN A 39 1.56 2.58 -8.65
CA GLN A 39 0.18 2.96 -8.87
C GLN A 39 -0.07 4.29 -8.20
N LEU A 40 -0.69 5.22 -8.93
CA LEU A 40 -1.12 6.50 -8.39
C LEU A 40 -2.11 6.22 -7.25
N GLY A 41 -1.72 6.64 -6.05
CA GLY A 41 -2.54 6.53 -4.86
C GLY A 41 -3.62 7.61 -4.84
N ARG A 42 -4.65 7.40 -4.02
CA ARG A 42 -5.78 8.34 -3.84
C ARG A 42 -5.38 9.75 -3.39
N ASN A 43 -4.15 9.92 -2.90
CA ASN A 43 -3.64 11.23 -2.50
C ASN A 43 -2.74 11.89 -3.55
N ASP A 44 -2.37 11.18 -4.61
CA ASP A 44 -1.52 11.71 -5.67
C ASP A 44 -2.32 12.67 -6.55
N LEU A 45 -1.64 13.69 -7.07
CA LEU A 45 -2.24 14.68 -7.95
C LEU A 45 -2.65 14.03 -9.28
N CYS A 46 -3.84 14.36 -9.76
CA CYS A 46 -4.32 13.98 -11.07
C CYS A 46 -3.38 14.55 -12.15
N PRO A 47 -2.88 13.72 -13.09
CA PRO A 47 -2.04 14.19 -14.19
C PRO A 47 -2.78 15.12 -15.16
N CYS A 48 -4.10 15.27 -15.01
CA CYS A 48 -4.93 16.21 -15.74
C CYS A 48 -4.72 17.69 -15.38
N ASN A 49 -3.77 18.03 -14.49
CA ASN A 49 -3.48 19.39 -14.02
C ASN A 49 -4.66 20.13 -13.37
N SER A 50 -5.71 19.43 -12.96
CA SER A 50 -6.87 20.03 -12.31
C SER A 50 -6.64 20.45 -10.86
N GLY A 51 -5.47 20.12 -10.30
CA GLY A 51 -5.16 20.26 -8.86
C GLY A 51 -5.94 19.28 -7.97
N ARG A 52 -6.79 18.42 -8.55
CA ARG A 52 -7.51 17.37 -7.82
C ARG A 52 -6.61 16.18 -7.59
N ARG A 53 -6.88 15.43 -6.52
CA ARG A 53 -6.27 14.12 -6.27
C ARG A 53 -7.09 13.02 -6.97
N PHE A 54 -6.49 11.85 -7.18
CA PHE A 54 -7.19 10.67 -7.71
C PHE A 54 -8.39 10.25 -6.86
#